data_AF-A0A1F8L5R1-F1
#
_entry.id   AF-A0A1F8L5R1-F1
#
_cell.length_a   1.000
_cell.length_b   1.000
_cell.length_c   1.000
_cell.angle_alpha   90.00
_cell.angle_beta   90.00
_cell.angle_gamma   90.00
#
_symmetry.space_group_name_H-M   'P 1'
#
loop_
_entity.id
_entity.type
_entity.pdbx_description
1 polymer ?
#
loop_
_entity_poly.entity_id
_entity_poly.type
_entity_poly.pdbx_seq_one_letter_code
_entity_poly.pdbx_strand_id
1 'polypeptide(L)' 'MRHAIVLVNLGDFADPRLVVEIGSLAEASGWDGLFRWDRLALAWGPSADPLTALAAVAAARRSACCATSTT' A
#
# COMPACT_ATOMS: atom_id res chain seq x y z
N MET A 1 -5.36 -20.58 -1.78
CA MET A 1 -4.41 -19.77 -2.57
C MET A 1 -4.44 -18.37 -1.97
N ARG A 2 -3.28 -17.79 -1.64
CA ARG A 2 -3.22 -16.45 -1.03
C ARG A 2 -2.79 -15.43 -2.10
N HIS A 3 -3.50 -14.31 -2.25
CA HIS A 3 -3.23 -13.31 -3.29
C HIS A 3 -3.04 -11.92 -2.69
N ALA A 4 -2.10 -11.16 -3.22
CA ALA A 4 -1.79 -9.82 -2.73
C ALA A 4 -1.56 -8.83 -3.87
N ILE A 5 -1.82 -7.56 -3.59
CA ILE A 5 -1.67 -6.44 -4.53
C ILE A 5 -0.35 -5.73 -4.25
N VAL A 6 0.48 -5.52 -5.27
CA VAL A 6 1.70 -4.69 -5.17
C VAL A 6 1.42 -3.30 -5.73
N LEU A 7 1.63 -2.27 -4.92
CA LEU A 7 1.47 -0.86 -5.33
C LEU A 7 2.82 -0.15 -5.43
N VAL A 8 2.94 0.63 -6.50
CA VAL A 8 4.06 1.54 -6.76
C VAL A 8 3.82 2.86 -6.03
N ASN A 9 4.87 3.50 -5.50
CA ASN A 9 4.73 4.72 -4.68
C ASN A 9 4.79 6.03 -5.47
N LEU A 10 4.50 5.98 -6.77
CA LEU A 10 4.68 7.11 -7.68
C LEU A 10 3.34 7.52 -8.30
N GLY A 11 3.23 8.80 -8.66
CA GLY A 11 2.05 9.34 -9.34
C GLY A 11 0.83 9.32 -8.43
N ASP A 12 -0.32 8.90 -8.96
CA ASP A 12 -1.60 8.90 -8.22
C ASP A 12 -1.55 8.00 -6.96
N PHE A 13 -0.72 6.96 -6.95
CA PHE A 13 -0.52 6.06 -5.81
C PHE A 13 0.42 6.64 -4.73
N ALA A 14 0.91 7.86 -4.92
CA ALA A 14 1.52 8.65 -3.86
C ALA A 14 0.47 9.24 -2.90
N ASP A 15 -0.82 9.33 -3.28
CA ASP A 15 -1.84 9.77 -2.34
C ASP A 15 -2.14 8.65 -1.31
N PRO A 16 -1.86 8.87 -0.01
CA PRO A 16 -2.16 7.88 1.02
C PRO A 16 -3.66 7.56 1.12
N ARG A 17 -4.56 8.48 0.75
CA ARG A 17 -6.01 8.23 0.78
C ARG A 17 -6.44 7.20 -0.25
N LEU A 18 -5.92 7.33 -1.48
CA LEU A 18 -6.19 6.38 -2.56
C LEU A 18 -5.68 4.98 -2.19
N VAL A 19 -4.51 4.91 -1.55
CA VAL A 19 -3.93 3.64 -1.11
C VAL A 19 -4.72 3.01 0.04
N VAL A 20 -5.25 3.81 0.96
CA VAL A 20 -6.19 3.35 1.99
C VAL A 20 -7.46 2.78 1.36
N GLU A 21 -8.04 3.47 0.39
CA GLU A 21 -9.25 3.04 -0.31
C GLU A 21 -9.04 1.70 -1.04
N ILE A 22 -7.96 1.58 -1.83
CA ILE A 22 -7.56 0.32 -2.48
C ILE A 22 -7.37 -0.78 -1.44
N GLY A 23 -6.80 -0.43 -0.28
CA GLY A 23 -6.68 -1.34 0.84
C GLY A 23 -8.04 -1.84 1.34
N SER A 24 -8.96 -0.95 1.66
CA SER A 24 -10.29 -1.34 2.13
C SER A 24 -11.06 -2.19 1.11
N LEU A 25 -10.96 -1.87 -0.18
CA LEU A 25 -11.56 -2.65 -1.28
C LEU A 25 -10.96 -4.06 -1.41
N ALA A 26 -9.63 -4.17 -1.29
CA ALA A 26 -8.94 -5.44 -1.34
C ALA A 26 -9.32 -6.34 -0.15
N GLU A 27 -9.44 -5.78 1.05
CA GLU A 27 -9.89 -6.53 2.24
C GLU A 27 -11.34 -7.02 2.06
N ALA A 28 -12.24 -6.15 1.59
CA ALA A 28 -13.63 -6.52 1.32
C ALA A 28 -13.77 -7.58 0.22
N SER A 29 -12.82 -7.64 -0.72
CA SER A 29 -12.78 -8.61 -1.81
C SER A 29 -12.05 -9.90 -1.46
N GLY A 30 -11.60 -10.07 -0.21
CA GLY A 30 -10.93 -11.28 0.27
C GLY A 30 -9.46 -11.42 -0.13
N TRP A 31 -8.76 -10.33 -0.44
CA TRP A 31 -7.33 -10.34 -0.72
C TRP A 31 -6.52 -10.43 0.57
N ASP A 32 -5.46 -11.25 0.54
CA ASP A 32 -4.66 -11.59 1.71
C ASP A 32 -3.59 -10.56 2.06
N GLY A 33 -3.32 -9.56 1.20
CA GLY A 33 -2.17 -8.68 1.39
C GLY A 33 -2.14 -7.46 0.47
N LEU A 34 -1.53 -6.37 0.95
CA LEU A 34 -1.10 -5.25 0.13
C LEU A 34 0.38 -4.96 0.40
N PHE A 35 1.18 -5.02 -0.65
CA PHE A 35 2.62 -4.79 -0.62
C PHE A 35 2.94 -3.45 -1.28
N ARG A 36 3.79 -2.66 -0.64
CA ARG A 36 4.30 -1.39 -1.16
C ARG A 36 5.74 -1.58 -1.65
N TRP A 37 6.08 -0.95 -2.78
CA TRP A 37 7.46 -0.95 -3.26
C TRP A 37 8.34 -0.14 -2.31
N ASP A 38 9.43 -0.70 -1.77
CA ASP A 38 10.20 -0.04 -0.70
C ASP A 38 11.22 1.01 -1.19
N ARG A 39 11.41 1.13 -2.51
CA ARG A 39 12.43 2.03 -3.06
C ARG A 39 11.89 3.44 -3.21
N LEU A 40 12.55 4.38 -2.54
CA LEU A 40 12.53 5.80 -2.87
C LEU A 40 13.14 5.96 -4.28
N ALA A 41 12.30 5.94 -5.30
CA ALA A 41 12.70 6.38 -6.63
C ALA A 41 12.94 7.90 -6.57
N LEU A 42 14.00 8.39 -7.22
CA LEU A 42 14.15 9.81 -7.52
C LEU A 42 13.00 10.21 -8.45
N ALA A 43 11.85 10.54 -7.88
CA ALA A 43 10.65 10.87 -8.63
C ALA A 43 10.69 12.35 -9.02
N TRP A 44 10.47 12.65 -10.29
CA TRP A 44 10.35 14.02 -10.79
C TRP A 44 8.92 14.59 -10.55
N GLY A 45 8.18 14.00 -9.61
CA GLY A 45 6.76 14.24 -9.32
C GLY A 45 6.35 13.63 -7.96
N PRO A 46 5.04 13.56 -7.64
CA PRO A 46 4.56 13.10 -6.33
C PRO A 46 5.10 11.71 -5.96
N SER A 47 5.71 11.62 -4.78
CA SER A 47 6.19 10.38 -4.18
C SER A 47 5.76 10.31 -2.72
N ALA A 48 5.43 9.10 -2.27
CA ALA A 48 5.07 8.85 -0.88
C ALA A 48 6.11 7.99 -0.19
N ASP A 49 6.37 8.31 1.06
CA ASP A 49 7.15 7.45 1.95
C ASP A 49 6.41 6.10 2.14
N PRO A 50 7.03 4.97 1.78
CA PRO A 50 6.37 3.66 1.82
C PRO A 50 5.90 3.27 3.22
N LEU A 51 6.62 3.65 4.27
CA LEU A 51 6.28 3.31 5.65
C LEU A 51 5.08 4.11 6.15
N THR A 52 5.04 5.42 5.85
CA THR A 52 3.93 6.30 6.20
C THR A 52 2.63 5.85 5.52
N ALA A 53 2.72 5.46 4.25
CA ALA A 53 1.57 4.93 3.55
C ALA A 53 1.10 3.57 4.10
N LEU A 54 2.03 2.68 4.45
CA LEU A 54 1.70 1.40 5.07
C LEU A 54 1.01 1.59 6.42
N ALA A 55 1.51 2.54 7.23
CA ALA A 55 0.91 2.90 8.51
C ALA A 55 -0.52 3.43 8.35
N ALA A 56 -0.77 4.28 7.34
CA ALA A 56 -2.11 4.79 7.04
C ALA A 56 -3.08 3.65 6.67
N VAL A 57 -2.64 2.70 5.85
CA VAL A 57 -3.42 1.52 5.48
C VAL A 57 -3.66 0.61 6.67
N ALA A 58 -2.65 0.36 7.50
CA ALA A 58 -2.77 -0.44 8.71
C ALA A 58 -3.75 0.18 9.71
N ALA A 59 -3.75 1.51 9.85
CA ALA A 59 -4.68 2.23 10.71
C ALA A 59 -6.14 2.19 10.20
N ALA A 60 -6.34 2.07 8.88
CA ALA A 60 -7.65 2.04 8.26
C ALA A 60 -8.27 0.63 8.15
N ARG A 61 -7.46 -0.42 8.33
CA ARG A 61 -7.89 -1.82 8.19
C ARG A 61 -8.09 -2.49 9.56
N ARG A 62 -8.94 -3.53 9.58
CA ARG A 62 -9.24 -4.29 10.79
C ARG A 62 -8.39 -5.55 10.95
N SER A 63 -7.76 -6.01 9.87
CA SER A 63 -6.93 -7.22 9.85
C SER A 63 -5.51 -6.92 9.38
N ALA A 64 -4.48 -7.41 10.10
CA ALA A 64 -3.08 -7.15 9.78
C ALA A 64 -2.56 -8.04 8.65
N CYS A 65 -2.36 -7.47 7.45
CA CYS A 65 -1.69 -8.12 6.33
C CYS A 65 -0.64 -7.26 5.60
N CYS A 66 -0.38 -6.05 6.10
CA CYS A 66 0.47 -5.09 5.43
C CYS A 66 1.94 -5.41 5.69
N ALA A 67 2.65 -5.84 4.66
CA ALA A 67 4.08 -6.10 4.68
C ALA A 67 4.76 -5.33 3.54
N THR A 68 5.99 -4.88 3.75
CA THR A 68 6.82 -4.39 2.65
C THR A 68 7.31 -5.59 1.85
N SER A 69 7.63 -5.43 0.56
CA SER A 69 8.07 -6.56 -0.27
C SER A 69 9.39 -7.21 0.18
N THR A 70 10.01 -6.68 1.24
CA THR A 70 11.35 -7.02 1.70
C THR A 70 11.33 -7.76 3.05
N THR A 71 10.18 -7.94 3.71
CA THR A 71 10.10 -8.65 5.02
C THR A 71 8.84 -9.49 5.14
#